data_AF-A0A3D5NW27-F1
#
_entry.id   AF-A0A3D5NW27-F1
#
_cell.length_a   1.000
_cell.length_b   1.000
_cell.length_c   1.000
_cell.angle_alpha   90.00
_cell.angle_beta   90.00
_cell.angle_gamma   90.00
#
_symmetry.space_group_name_H-M   'P 1'
#
loop_
_entity.id
_entity.type
_entity.pdbx_description
1 polymer ?
#
loop_
_entity_poly.entity_id
_entity_poly.type
_entity_poly.pdbx_seq_one_letter_code
_entity_poly.pdbx_strand_id
1 'polypeptide(L)'
;MVRVIHAGHNLYPHTIFIMKHTKHIIGFILVLASTVVINAQVGSWDRYPAATTIRQMVSNEQNLYIGTDGGVLEFSLAAGTFTSNPVLSEISNLDVRTVRLDPYDRLWLGMAKPGQLIQVIDFNTSEITSEDQLDLDEIRAFAVYGDSMFAAYKSGADGGVIYFKNQADTIQYMDLYPNFPANAEALDRIVGLEIFDHRMVIITQESLIWTDFDLVDNLKDPDN
;
A
#
# COMPACT_ATOMS: atom_id res chain seq x y z
N MET A 1 -23.41 12.89 5.03
CA MET A 1 -23.19 14.30 4.59
C MET A 1 -21.76 14.42 4.08
N VAL A 2 -21.54 14.30 2.76
CA VAL A 2 -20.19 14.23 2.15
C VAL A 2 -19.58 15.64 2.05
N ARG A 3 -18.32 15.80 2.47
CA ARG A 3 -17.59 17.07 2.41
C ARG A 3 -16.30 16.86 1.61
N VAL A 4 -16.25 17.45 0.42
CA VAL A 4 -15.13 17.35 -0.53
C VAL A 4 -14.15 18.50 -0.32
N ILE A 5 -12.85 18.20 -0.29
CA ILE A 5 -11.77 19.21 -0.28
C ILE A 5 -10.82 18.86 -1.43
N HIS A 6 -10.61 19.80 -2.36
CA HIS A 6 -9.73 19.64 -3.52
C HIS A 6 -8.30 20.09 -3.20
N ALA A 7 -7.29 19.34 -3.66
CA ALA A 7 -5.89 19.76 -3.62
C ALA A 7 -5.23 19.54 -4.99
N GLY A 8 -4.63 20.60 -5.56
CA GLY A 8 -3.98 20.57 -6.87
C GLY A 8 -2.54 20.02 -6.80
N HIS A 9 -2.16 19.23 -7.81
CA HIS A 9 -0.85 18.59 -7.93
C HIS A 9 0.11 19.33 -8.90
N ASN A 10 1.39 19.38 -8.51
CA ASN A 10 2.54 19.65 -9.38
C ASN A 10 3.42 18.38 -9.44
N LEU A 11 3.90 18.03 -10.64
CA LEU A 11 4.67 16.81 -10.94
C LEU A 11 6.19 17.07 -10.92
N TYR A 12 6.94 16.23 -10.20
CA TYR A 12 8.41 16.11 -10.26
C TYR A 12 8.81 14.62 -10.16
N PRO A 13 9.99 14.21 -10.67
CA PRO A 13 10.38 12.80 -10.79
C PRO A 13 10.55 12.11 -9.42
N HIS A 14 10.03 10.89 -9.33
CA HIS A 14 9.94 10.11 -8.10
C HIS A 14 11.34 9.74 -7.56
N THR A 15 11.64 10.16 -6.33
CA THR A 15 12.88 9.88 -5.60
C THR A 15 12.53 9.32 -4.24
N ILE A 16 13.20 8.25 -3.80
CA ILE A 16 13.08 7.73 -2.44
C ILE A 16 14.25 8.25 -1.60
N PHE A 17 13.94 8.61 -0.37
CA PHE A 17 14.87 8.99 0.65
C PHE A 17 14.74 8.02 1.83
N ILE A 18 15.81 7.30 2.19
CA ILE A 18 15.84 6.40 3.36
C ILE A 18 16.82 6.98 4.39
N MET A 19 16.36 7.15 5.63
CA MET A 19 17.17 7.66 6.74
C MET A 19 17.75 6.49 7.55
N LYS A 20 19.07 6.45 7.72
CA LYS A 20 19.74 5.44 8.56
C LYS A 20 19.90 5.96 9.99
N HIS A 21 19.49 5.19 11.00
CA HIS A 21 19.64 5.56 12.41
C HIS A 21 20.89 4.89 13.01
N THR A 22 21.91 5.67 13.37
CA THR A 22 23.13 5.15 14.02
C THR A 22 23.09 5.41 15.52
N LYS A 23 23.00 4.35 16.36
CA LYS A 23 23.01 4.48 17.82
C LYS A 23 24.41 4.81 18.33
N HIS A 24 24.56 5.90 19.09
CA HIS A 24 25.78 6.24 19.82
C HIS A 24 25.53 6.11 21.33
N ILE A 25 26.40 5.38 22.03
CA ILE A 25 26.38 5.24 23.50
C ILE A 25 27.03 6.49 24.10
N ILE A 26 26.28 7.26 24.89
CA ILE A 26 26.77 8.49 25.52
C ILE A 26 27.12 8.20 26.99
N GLY A 27 28.43 8.17 27.30
CA GLY A 27 28.94 8.21 28.67
C GLY A 27 28.86 9.63 29.25
N PHE A 28 28.43 9.73 30.51
CA PHE A 28 28.11 10.99 31.18
C PHE A 28 29.39 11.76 31.61
N ILE A 29 29.65 12.92 31.01
CA ILE A 29 30.62 13.92 31.51
C ILE A 29 29.93 15.28 31.62
N LEU A 30 29.95 15.82 32.84
CA LEU A 30 29.41 17.14 33.23
C LEU A 30 30.42 18.24 32.88
N VAL A 31 30.15 19.07 31.87
CA VAL A 31 30.83 20.37 31.67
C VAL A 31 29.85 21.45 31.18
N LEU A 32 30.12 22.65 31.66
CA LEU A 32 29.41 23.93 31.63
C LEU A 32 28.66 24.32 30.36
N ALA A 33 27.60 25.11 30.59
CA ALA A 33 26.79 25.83 29.62
C ALA A 33 27.61 26.65 28.60
N SER A 34 27.84 26.05 27.43
CA SER A 34 27.94 26.76 26.16
C SER A 34 26.81 26.26 25.29
N THR A 35 26.08 27.16 24.64
CA THR A 35 24.93 26.85 23.77
C THR A 35 25.28 25.75 22.78
N VAL A 36 24.87 24.51 23.09
CA VAL A 36 24.90 23.43 22.13
C VAL A 36 23.80 23.74 21.14
N VAL A 37 24.17 24.33 20.01
CA VAL A 37 23.34 24.26 18.82
C VAL A 37 23.32 22.78 18.46
N ILE A 38 22.26 22.08 18.89
CA ILE A 38 21.96 20.75 18.37
C ILE A 38 21.61 21.00 16.91
N ASN A 39 22.61 20.92 16.03
CA ASN A 39 22.33 20.58 14.66
C ASN A 39 21.81 19.15 14.74
N ALA A 40 20.48 19.00 14.70
CA ALA A 40 19.89 17.73 14.32
C ALA A 40 20.37 17.52 12.89
N GLN A 41 21.53 16.87 12.74
CA GLN A 41 21.99 16.42 11.45
C GLN A 41 21.00 15.32 11.08
N VAL A 42 19.99 15.70 10.30
CA VAL A 42 19.18 14.74 9.56
C VAL A 42 20.19 13.86 8.84
N GLY A 43 20.15 12.54 9.06
CA GLY A 43 21.21 11.62 8.65
C GLY A 43 21.64 11.76 7.18
N SER A 44 22.76 11.15 6.80
CA SER A 44 23.18 11.15 5.40
C SER A 44 22.11 10.53 4.50
N TRP A 45 21.75 11.24 3.43
CA TRP A 45 20.80 10.75 2.43
C TRP A 45 21.54 9.98 1.34
N ASP A 46 21.25 8.69 1.22
CA ASP A 46 21.71 7.88 0.10
C ASP A 46 20.65 7.85 -1.01
N ARG A 47 21.09 7.83 -2.27
CA ARG A 47 20.22 7.79 -3.46
C ARG A 47 20.43 6.51 -4.24
N TYR A 48 19.35 5.78 -4.50
CA TYR A 48 19.35 4.60 -5.36
C TYR A 48 18.53 4.89 -6.62
N PRO A 49 19.15 5.00 -7.81
CA PRO A 49 18.42 5.12 -9.06
C PRO A 49 17.71 3.80 -9.37
N ALA A 50 16.40 3.84 -9.63
CA ALA A 50 15.66 2.68 -10.12
C ALA A 50 15.56 2.74 -11.65
N ALA A 51 15.70 1.57 -12.30
CA ALA A 51 15.43 1.42 -13.73
C ALA A 51 13.92 1.34 -14.04
N THR A 52 13.11 1.14 -13.00
CA THR A 52 11.66 0.97 -13.03
C THR A 52 10.96 2.11 -12.30
N THR A 53 9.69 2.33 -12.60
CA THR A 53 8.86 3.33 -11.90
C THR A 53 8.48 2.78 -10.53
N ILE A 54 8.86 3.50 -9.48
CA ILE A 54 8.48 3.17 -8.11
C ILE A 54 7.10 3.76 -7.82
N ARG A 55 6.17 2.91 -7.34
CA ARG A 55 4.77 3.31 -7.13
C ARG A 55 4.34 3.30 -5.67
N GLN A 56 4.67 2.24 -4.95
CA GLN A 56 4.33 2.14 -3.52
C GLN A 56 5.38 1.34 -2.77
N MET A 57 5.48 1.59 -1.47
CA MET A 57 6.34 0.85 -0.56
C MET A 57 5.57 0.45 0.69
N VAL A 58 5.94 -0.69 1.26
CA VAL A 58 5.47 -1.17 2.56
C VAL A 58 6.63 -1.85 3.28
N SER A 59 6.69 -1.77 4.60
CA SER A 59 7.77 -2.37 5.39
C SER A 59 7.23 -3.19 6.54
N ASN A 60 7.88 -4.31 6.83
CA ASN A 60 7.83 -4.97 8.14
C ASN A 60 9.12 -4.64 8.92
N GLU A 61 9.40 -5.40 9.99
CA GLU A 61 10.57 -5.15 10.83
C GLU A 61 11.89 -5.47 10.13
N GLN A 62 11.89 -6.34 9.13
CA GLN A 62 13.08 -6.89 8.47
C GLN A 62 13.36 -6.22 7.12
N ASN A 63 12.31 -5.96 6.35
CA ASN A 63 12.39 -5.63 4.94
C ASN A 63 11.47 -4.46 4.57
N LEU A 64 11.90 -3.73 3.54
CA LEU A 64 11.08 -2.79 2.78
C LEU A 64 10.77 -3.44 1.42
N TYR A 65 9.49 -3.59 1.11
CA TYR A 65 8.99 -4.07 -0.17
C TYR A 65 8.54 -2.88 -1.02
N ILE A 66 8.95 -2.87 -2.29
CA ILE A 66 8.75 -1.74 -3.20
C ILE A 66 8.08 -2.26 -4.46
N GLY A 67 6.82 -1.89 -4.68
CA GLY A 67 6.07 -2.17 -5.91
C GLY A 67 6.50 -1.25 -7.04
N THR A 68 6.77 -1.84 -8.21
CA THR A 68 7.22 -1.13 -9.41
C THR A 68 6.50 -1.60 -10.67
N ASP A 69 6.70 -0.92 -11.79
CA ASP A 69 6.26 -1.40 -13.12
C ASP A 69 7.10 -2.57 -13.69
N GLY A 70 8.04 -3.11 -12.92
CA GLY A 70 8.86 -4.27 -13.25
C GLY A 70 8.93 -5.33 -12.14
N GLY A 71 7.90 -5.40 -11.30
CA GLY A 71 7.79 -6.36 -10.19
C GLY A 71 8.02 -5.71 -8.82
N VAL A 72 8.48 -6.51 -7.86
CA VAL A 72 8.74 -6.08 -6.48
C VAL A 72 10.23 -6.10 -6.19
N LEU A 73 10.76 -5.01 -5.63
CA LEU A 73 12.09 -4.98 -5.05
C LEU A 73 12.00 -5.21 -3.55
N GLU A 74 12.93 -6.00 -3.01
CA GLU A 74 13.10 -6.21 -1.58
C GLU A 74 14.40 -5.55 -1.12
N PHE A 75 14.30 -4.75 -0.05
CA PHE A 75 15.44 -4.11 0.59
C PHE A 75 15.52 -4.55 2.05
N SER A 76 16.63 -5.18 2.42
CA SER A 76 16.89 -5.58 3.80
C SER A 76 17.23 -4.35 4.65
N LEU A 77 16.43 -4.08 5.67
CA LEU A 77 16.66 -2.98 6.60
C LEU A 77 17.92 -3.20 7.45
N ALA A 78 18.19 -4.46 7.80
CA ALA A 78 19.36 -4.84 8.59
C ALA A 78 20.67 -4.72 7.79
N ALA A 79 20.69 -5.22 6.55
CA ALA A 79 21.88 -5.16 5.70
C ALA A 79 22.05 -3.81 4.99
N GLY A 80 20.97 -3.04 4.85
CA GLY A 80 20.97 -1.77 4.12
C GLY A 80 21.23 -1.95 2.63
N THR A 81 20.73 -3.04 2.04
CA THR A 81 20.92 -3.37 0.62
C THR A 81 19.69 -4.08 0.04
N PHE A 82 19.55 -4.01 -1.28
CA PHE A 82 18.61 -4.85 -2.01
C PHE A 82 19.01 -6.32 -1.92
N THR A 83 18.01 -7.18 -1.77
CA THR A 83 18.15 -8.63 -1.70
C THR A 83 17.39 -9.28 -2.85
N SER A 84 17.85 -10.49 -3.22
CA SER A 84 17.14 -11.32 -4.21
C SER A 84 16.35 -12.37 -3.45
N ASN A 85 15.03 -12.31 -3.56
CA ASN A 85 14.13 -13.33 -3.03
C ASN A 85 13.58 -14.16 -4.21
N PRO A 86 13.85 -15.48 -4.28
CA PRO A 86 13.38 -16.32 -5.38
C PRO A 86 11.87 -16.28 -5.58
N VAL A 87 11.08 -16.17 -4.51
CA VAL A 87 9.61 -16.14 -4.60
C VAL A 87 9.14 -14.90 -5.37
N LEU A 88 9.82 -13.75 -5.22
CA LEU A 88 9.48 -12.54 -5.97
C LEU A 88 9.73 -12.69 -7.48
N SER A 89 10.58 -13.63 -7.91
CA SER A 89 10.80 -13.91 -9.33
C SER A 89 9.70 -14.77 -9.96
N GLU A 90 8.81 -15.34 -9.14
CA GLU A 90 7.68 -16.17 -9.58
C GLU A 90 6.37 -15.37 -9.71
N ILE A 91 6.40 -14.06 -9.40
CA ILE A 91 5.28 -13.13 -9.63
C ILE A 91 4.92 -13.17 -11.12
N SER A 92 3.64 -13.43 -11.42
CA SER A 92 3.16 -13.67 -12.78
C SER A 92 2.91 -12.38 -13.55
N ASN A 93 2.58 -11.30 -12.84
CA ASN A 93 2.32 -9.98 -13.40
C ASN A 93 3.23 -8.93 -12.75
N LEU A 94 4.12 -8.35 -13.57
CA LEU A 94 5.14 -7.42 -13.09
C LEU A 94 4.66 -5.97 -13.02
N ASP A 95 3.48 -5.64 -13.55
CA ASP A 95 2.95 -4.27 -13.51
C ASP A 95 2.32 -3.95 -12.14
N VAL A 96 3.12 -3.96 -11.07
CA VAL A 96 2.67 -3.81 -9.68
C VAL A 96 2.28 -2.36 -9.42
N ARG A 97 1.00 -2.13 -9.11
CA ARG A 97 0.41 -0.81 -8.87
C ARG A 97 0.39 -0.45 -7.39
N THR A 98 0.14 -1.44 -6.54
CA THR A 98 0.00 -1.26 -5.09
C THR A 98 0.55 -2.46 -4.34
N VAL A 99 1.09 -2.21 -3.15
CA VAL A 99 1.58 -3.24 -2.22
C VAL A 99 1.05 -2.97 -0.81
N ARG A 100 0.70 -4.02 -0.07
CA ARG A 100 0.26 -3.93 1.33
C ARG A 100 0.66 -5.19 2.10
N LEU A 101 1.05 -5.02 3.35
CA LEU A 101 1.19 -6.14 4.28
C LEU A 101 -0.14 -6.35 4.99
N ASP A 102 -0.56 -7.60 5.11
CA ASP A 102 -1.70 -7.98 5.92
C ASP A 102 -1.28 -8.30 7.37
N PRO A 103 -2.24 -8.56 8.29
CA PRO A 103 -1.94 -8.86 9.69
C PRO A 103 -1.10 -10.12 9.92
N TYR A 104 -0.94 -10.97 8.89
CA TYR A 104 -0.17 -12.21 8.93
C TYR A 104 1.20 -12.06 8.26
N ASP A 105 1.62 -10.81 7.97
CA ASP A 105 2.87 -10.45 7.30
C ASP A 105 2.99 -11.01 5.87
N ARG A 106 1.85 -11.29 5.23
CA ARG A 106 1.81 -11.65 3.81
C ARG A 106 1.76 -10.40 2.95
N LEU A 107 2.51 -10.42 1.85
CA LEU A 107 2.60 -9.29 0.92
C LEU A 107 1.52 -9.41 -0.16
N TRP A 108 0.54 -8.53 -0.07
CA TRP A 108 -0.49 -8.34 -1.09
C TRP A 108 0.03 -7.42 -2.19
N LEU A 109 -0.13 -7.89 -3.43
CA LEU A 109 0.18 -7.16 -4.64
C LEU A 109 -1.12 -6.86 -5.36
N GLY A 110 -1.24 -5.64 -5.88
CA GLY A 110 -2.28 -5.25 -6.82
C GLY A 110 -1.63 -4.81 -8.12
N MET A 111 -2.09 -5.34 -9.25
CA MET A 111 -1.49 -5.13 -10.57
C MET A 111 -2.50 -4.56 -11.56
N ALA A 112 -2.03 -4.22 -12.76
CA ALA A 112 -2.88 -3.89 -13.90
C ALA A 112 -2.85 -4.97 -14.98
N LYS A 113 -3.92 -5.03 -15.79
CA LYS A 113 -3.97 -5.88 -16.98
C LYS A 113 -2.81 -5.55 -17.94
N PRO A 114 -2.30 -6.55 -18.69
CA PRO A 114 -2.78 -7.94 -18.74
C PRO A 114 -2.23 -8.82 -17.61
N GLY A 115 -2.97 -9.88 -17.25
CA GLY A 115 -2.53 -10.89 -16.27
C GLY A 115 -3.36 -10.90 -14.99
N GLN A 116 -2.86 -11.62 -13.98
CA GLN A 116 -3.49 -11.69 -12.66
C GLN A 116 -3.43 -10.31 -11.99
N LEU A 117 -4.53 -9.92 -11.34
CA LEU A 117 -4.68 -8.57 -10.76
C LEU A 117 -4.37 -8.51 -9.27
N ILE A 118 -4.42 -9.65 -8.58
CA ILE A 118 -4.06 -9.79 -7.17
C ILE A 118 -3.23 -11.05 -7.02
N GLN A 119 -2.08 -10.90 -6.36
CA GLN A 119 -1.25 -12.00 -5.89
C GLN A 119 -0.87 -11.71 -4.44
N VAL A 120 -0.87 -12.74 -3.61
CA VAL A 120 -0.51 -12.66 -2.20
C VAL A 120 0.62 -13.63 -1.93
N ILE A 121 1.72 -13.10 -1.39
CA ILE A 121 2.95 -13.84 -1.15
C ILE A 121 3.08 -14.08 0.35
N ASP A 122 3.17 -15.35 0.72
CA ASP A 122 3.58 -15.74 2.05
C ASP A 122 5.06 -16.16 2.02
N PHE A 123 5.92 -15.33 2.61
CA PHE A 123 7.35 -15.60 2.64
C PHE A 123 7.74 -16.75 3.59
N ASN A 124 6.86 -17.12 4.54
CA ASN A 124 7.12 -18.23 5.44
C ASN A 124 6.92 -19.58 4.75
N THR A 125 5.90 -19.68 3.88
CA THR A 125 5.61 -20.89 3.10
C THR A 125 6.22 -20.87 1.70
N SER A 126 6.69 -19.71 1.23
CA SER A 126 7.13 -19.47 -0.14
C SER A 126 6.03 -19.73 -1.18
N GLU A 127 4.77 -19.50 -0.79
CA GLU A 127 3.61 -19.70 -1.65
C GLU A 127 3.08 -18.38 -2.21
N ILE A 128 2.58 -18.43 -3.44
CA ILE A 128 1.86 -17.32 -4.09
C ILE A 128 0.42 -17.77 -4.32
N THR A 129 -0.52 -17.09 -3.66
CA THR A 129 -1.96 -17.23 -3.92
C THR A 129 -2.40 -16.15 -4.90
N SER A 130 -3.25 -16.48 -5.87
CA SER A 130 -3.76 -15.51 -6.86
C SER A 130 -5.28 -15.49 -6.88
N GLU A 131 -5.86 -14.33 -7.17
CA GLU A 131 -7.27 -14.21 -7.50
C GLU A 131 -7.44 -14.08 -9.01
N ASP A 132 -8.16 -15.02 -9.60
CA ASP A 132 -8.22 -15.23 -11.05
C ASP A 132 -9.60 -14.93 -11.66
N GLN A 133 -10.62 -14.67 -10.82
CA GLN A 133 -12.00 -14.52 -11.28
C GLN A 133 -12.42 -13.05 -11.49
N LEU A 134 -11.49 -12.10 -11.31
CA LEU A 134 -11.77 -10.68 -11.44
C LEU A 134 -11.54 -10.18 -12.88
N ASP A 135 -12.60 -9.75 -13.55
CA ASP A 135 -12.52 -9.08 -14.85
C ASP A 135 -12.51 -7.54 -14.69
N LEU A 136 -11.39 -7.01 -14.20
CA LEU A 136 -11.18 -5.58 -13.92
C LEU A 136 -9.96 -5.06 -14.68
N ASP A 137 -9.71 -3.75 -14.69
CA ASP A 137 -8.51 -3.22 -15.37
C ASP A 137 -7.29 -3.30 -14.47
N GLU A 138 -7.42 -2.91 -13.20
CA GLU A 138 -6.31 -2.85 -12.25
C GLU A 138 -6.77 -2.66 -10.80
N ILE A 139 -5.91 -3.07 -9.89
CA ILE A 139 -6.03 -2.79 -8.46
C ILE A 139 -5.16 -1.58 -8.12
N ARG A 140 -5.74 -0.62 -7.41
CA ARG A 140 -5.14 0.71 -7.19
C ARG A 140 -4.66 0.93 -5.76
N ALA A 141 -5.32 0.33 -4.78
CA ALA A 141 -4.95 0.46 -3.38
C ALA A 141 -5.52 -0.70 -2.57
N PHE A 142 -4.94 -0.95 -1.39
CA PHE A 142 -5.47 -1.86 -0.40
C PHE A 142 -5.65 -1.18 0.94
N ALA A 143 -6.64 -1.64 1.72
CA ALA A 143 -6.80 -1.30 3.12
C ALA A 143 -7.07 -2.55 3.96
N VAL A 144 -6.51 -2.56 5.17
CA VAL A 144 -6.68 -3.63 6.14
C VAL A 144 -7.66 -3.18 7.21
N TYR A 145 -8.59 -4.05 7.60
CA TYR A 145 -9.46 -3.84 8.75
C TYR A 145 -9.68 -5.16 9.51
N GLY A 146 -9.03 -5.31 10.66
CA GLY A 146 -8.99 -6.58 11.38
C GLY A 146 -8.51 -7.72 10.47
N ASP A 147 -9.25 -8.82 10.43
CA ASP A 147 -9.01 -9.99 9.56
C ASP A 147 -9.65 -9.83 8.16
N SER A 148 -9.66 -8.62 7.63
CA SER A 148 -10.26 -8.31 6.32
C SER A 148 -9.33 -7.45 5.48
N MET A 149 -9.36 -7.70 4.18
CA MET A 149 -8.64 -6.91 3.19
C MET A 149 -9.65 -6.30 2.22
N PHE A 150 -9.46 -5.02 1.93
CA PHE A 150 -10.24 -4.28 0.95
C PHE A 150 -9.32 -3.84 -0.18
N ALA A 151 -9.79 -3.93 -1.42
CA ALA A 151 -9.02 -3.51 -2.59
C ALA A 151 -9.82 -2.48 -3.40
N ALA A 152 -9.24 -1.32 -3.65
CA ALA A 152 -9.80 -0.37 -4.60
C ALA A 152 -9.40 -0.76 -6.02
N TYR A 153 -10.34 -0.70 -6.96
CA TYR A 153 -10.11 -1.11 -8.35
C TYR A 153 -10.57 -0.07 -9.36
N LYS A 154 -10.08 -0.19 -10.60
CA LYS A 154 -10.62 0.46 -11.79
C LYS A 154 -11.13 -0.60 -12.77
N SER A 155 -12.23 -0.31 -13.45
CA SER A 155 -12.70 -1.06 -14.62
C SER A 155 -13.35 -0.11 -15.62
N GLY A 156 -12.74 0.09 -16.78
CA GLY A 156 -13.20 1.07 -17.76
C GLY A 156 -13.20 2.49 -17.19
N ALA A 157 -14.37 3.13 -17.20
CA ALA A 157 -14.63 4.45 -16.63
C ALA A 157 -15.20 4.39 -15.21
N ASP A 158 -15.29 3.19 -14.63
CA ASP A 158 -15.82 2.94 -13.30
C ASP A 158 -14.69 2.54 -12.33
N GLY A 159 -15.01 2.56 -11.04
CA GLY A 159 -14.17 2.03 -9.98
C GLY A 159 -15.00 1.61 -8.78
N GLY A 160 -14.35 1.08 -7.76
CA GLY A 160 -15.05 0.62 -6.57
C GLY A 160 -14.13 -0.11 -5.61
N VAL A 161 -14.74 -0.92 -4.74
CA VAL A 161 -14.02 -1.64 -3.68
C VAL A 161 -14.38 -3.13 -3.73
N ILE A 162 -13.41 -3.99 -3.47
CA ILE A 162 -13.57 -5.43 -3.30
C ILE A 162 -13.33 -5.75 -1.82
N TYR A 163 -14.10 -6.69 -1.28
CA TYR A 163 -13.92 -7.21 0.06
C TYR A 163 -13.43 -8.66 0.02
N PHE A 164 -12.33 -8.91 0.73
CA PHE A 164 -11.80 -10.22 1.03
C PHE A 164 -11.84 -10.46 2.53
N LYS A 165 -12.35 -11.63 2.91
CA LYS A 165 -12.09 -12.17 4.25
C LYS A 165 -10.67 -12.72 4.26
N ASN A 166 -9.88 -12.26 5.20
CA ASN A 166 -8.45 -12.51 5.25
C ASN A 166 -8.07 -13.24 6.52
N GLN A 167 -7.77 -14.54 6.41
CA GLN A 167 -7.40 -15.38 7.53
C GLN A 167 -5.97 -15.91 7.33
N ALA A 168 -5.34 -16.36 8.42
CA ALA A 168 -3.95 -16.84 8.40
C ALA A 168 -3.68 -17.84 7.26
N ASP A 169 -4.56 -18.82 7.08
CA ASP A 169 -4.36 -19.90 6.11
C ASP A 169 -5.21 -19.77 4.84
N THR A 170 -6.12 -18.79 4.77
CA THR A 170 -7.06 -18.68 3.65
C THR A 170 -7.46 -17.24 3.35
N ILE A 171 -7.61 -16.97 2.07
CA ILE A 171 -8.13 -15.71 1.55
C ILE A 171 -9.40 -16.06 0.78
N GLN A 172 -10.50 -15.38 1.11
CA GLN A 172 -11.80 -15.63 0.50
C GLN A 172 -12.33 -14.34 -0.09
N TYR A 173 -12.59 -14.33 -1.39
CA TYR A 173 -13.41 -13.30 -2.02
C TYR A 173 -14.81 -13.32 -1.39
N MET A 174 -15.27 -12.16 -0.94
CA MET A 174 -16.59 -12.02 -0.32
C MET A 174 -17.54 -11.29 -1.26
N ASP A 175 -17.16 -10.09 -1.72
CA ASP A 175 -18.03 -9.27 -2.56
C ASP A 175 -17.25 -8.19 -3.33
N LEU A 176 -17.89 -7.63 -4.34
CA LEU A 176 -17.43 -6.51 -5.14
C LEU A 176 -18.50 -5.42 -5.13
N TYR A 177 -18.08 -4.21 -4.78
CA TYR A 177 -18.91 -3.03 -4.60
C TYR A 177 -18.58 -2.02 -5.70
N PRO A 178 -19.28 -2.09 -6.85
CA PRO A 178 -19.05 -1.18 -7.96
C PRO A 178 -19.59 0.21 -7.63
N ASN A 179 -18.88 1.23 -8.12
CA ASN A 179 -19.24 2.63 -7.95
C ASN A 179 -19.44 3.03 -6.48
N PHE A 180 -18.62 2.46 -5.59
CA PHE A 180 -18.66 2.71 -4.16
C PHE A 180 -17.60 3.77 -3.74
N PRO A 181 -17.96 4.71 -2.84
CA PRO A 181 -19.30 4.97 -2.32
C PRO A 181 -20.21 5.57 -3.41
N ALA A 182 -21.51 5.32 -3.30
CA ALA A 182 -22.47 5.76 -4.31
C ALA A 182 -22.40 7.28 -4.54
N ASN A 183 -22.50 7.71 -5.79
CA ASN A 183 -22.41 9.12 -6.22
C ASN A 183 -21.05 9.79 -6.03
N ALA A 184 -20.00 9.04 -5.67
CA ALA A 184 -18.64 9.57 -5.73
C ALA A 184 -18.19 9.80 -7.17
N GLU A 185 -17.48 10.91 -7.39
CA GLU A 185 -16.88 11.24 -8.67
C GLU A 185 -15.44 10.70 -8.75
N ALA A 186 -14.98 10.44 -9.98
CA ALA A 186 -13.61 10.02 -10.28
C ALA A 186 -13.16 8.70 -9.60
N LEU A 187 -14.07 7.74 -9.45
CA LEU A 187 -13.77 6.42 -8.89
C LEU A 187 -12.84 5.57 -9.80
N ASP A 188 -12.78 5.85 -11.09
CA ASP A 188 -11.76 5.29 -12.00
C ASP A 188 -10.34 5.85 -11.71
N ARG A 189 -10.24 6.91 -10.91
CA ARG A 189 -9.01 7.62 -10.56
C ARG A 189 -8.66 7.48 -9.09
N ILE A 190 -9.03 6.38 -8.43
CA ILE A 190 -8.61 6.07 -7.06
C ILE A 190 -7.08 5.90 -7.01
N VAL A 191 -6.47 6.54 -6.00
CA VAL A 191 -5.03 6.51 -5.70
C VAL A 191 -4.74 6.06 -4.26
N GLY A 192 -5.77 5.96 -3.41
CA GLY A 192 -5.60 5.52 -2.02
C GLY A 192 -6.89 4.98 -1.44
N LEU A 193 -6.74 4.05 -0.51
CA LEU A 193 -7.80 3.45 0.27
C LEU A 193 -7.23 3.19 1.67
N GLU A 194 -7.90 3.69 2.71
CA GLU A 194 -7.55 3.39 4.10
C GLU A 194 -8.82 3.23 4.92
N ILE A 195 -8.75 2.40 5.97
CA ILE A 195 -9.85 2.21 6.91
C ILE A 195 -9.32 2.50 8.31
N PHE A 196 -9.97 3.42 9.01
CA PHE A 196 -9.65 3.75 10.39
C PHE A 196 -10.88 4.29 11.11
N ASP A 197 -11.00 3.99 12.41
CA ASP A 197 -12.04 4.54 13.28
C ASP A 197 -13.47 4.47 12.67
N HIS A 198 -13.86 3.26 12.21
CA HIS A 198 -15.16 3.00 11.57
C HIS A 198 -15.43 3.88 10.33
N ARG A 199 -14.38 4.30 9.62
CA ARG A 199 -14.48 5.04 8.36
C ARG A 199 -13.64 4.38 7.30
N MET A 200 -14.22 4.25 6.11
CA MET A 200 -13.47 3.98 4.90
C MET A 200 -13.20 5.31 4.20
N VAL A 201 -11.92 5.57 3.93
CA VAL A 201 -11.45 6.75 3.21
C VAL A 201 -10.93 6.32 1.85
N ILE A 202 -11.52 6.89 0.80
CA ILE A 202 -11.11 6.72 -0.59
C ILE A 202 -10.51 8.03 -1.07
N ILE A 203 -9.30 7.96 -1.60
CA ILE A 203 -8.61 9.10 -2.18
C ILE A 203 -8.60 8.91 -3.68
N THR A 204 -9.19 9.86 -4.40
CA THR A 204 -9.13 9.95 -5.86
C THR A 204 -8.14 11.04 -6.26
N GLN A 205 -7.82 11.13 -7.56
CA GLN A 205 -7.01 12.24 -8.09
C GLN A 205 -7.69 13.62 -7.92
N GLU A 206 -8.97 13.66 -7.59
CA GLU A 206 -9.77 14.89 -7.52
C GLU A 206 -10.25 15.21 -6.12
N SER A 207 -10.49 14.19 -5.28
CA SER A 207 -11.05 14.37 -3.94
C SER A 207 -10.64 13.30 -2.94
N LEU A 208 -10.80 13.63 -1.67
CA LEU A 208 -10.84 12.66 -0.57
C LEU A 208 -12.31 12.48 -0.17
N ILE A 209 -12.76 11.23 -0.19
CA ILE A 209 -14.12 10.81 0.10
C ILE A 209 -14.08 9.89 1.30
N TRP A 210 -15.03 10.03 2.21
CA TRP A 210 -15.16 9.11 3.33
C TRP A 210 -16.62 8.70 3.52
N THR A 211 -16.79 7.50 4.03
CA THR A 211 -18.08 6.91 4.39
C THR A 211 -17.96 6.27 5.76
N ASP A 212 -19.06 6.25 6.50
CA ASP A 212 -19.14 5.39 7.67
C ASP A 212 -18.97 3.94 7.21
N PHE A 213 -18.22 3.18 8.00
CA PHE A 213 -17.82 1.82 7.69
C PHE A 213 -18.00 0.94 8.91
N ASP A 214 -18.97 0.03 8.80
CA ASP A 214 -19.12 -1.09 9.71
C ASP A 214 -19.15 -2.38 8.87
N LEU A 215 -18.43 -3.41 9.32
CA LEU A 215 -18.48 -4.74 8.72
C LEU A 215 -19.78 -5.49 9.07
N VAL A 216 -20.49 -5.05 10.11
CA VAL A 216 -21.78 -5.65 10.51
C VAL A 216 -22.87 -5.31 9.49
N ASP A 217 -22.79 -4.12 8.88
CA ASP A 217 -23.73 -3.66 7.87
C ASP A 217 -23.18 -3.93 6.47
N ASN A 218 -24.02 -4.44 5.57
CA ASN A 218 -23.60 -4.68 4.19
C ASN A 218 -23.29 -3.33 3.52
N LEU A 219 -22.13 -3.18 2.88
CA LEU A 219 -21.79 -1.95 2.12
C LEU A 219 -22.73 -1.69 0.92
N LYS A 220 -23.61 -2.64 0.57
CA LYS A 220 -24.72 -2.45 -0.39
C LYS A 220 -25.98 -1.84 0.22
N ASP A 221 -26.05 -1.67 1.54
CA ASP A 221 -27.20 -1.05 2.19
C ASP A 221 -27.29 0.42 1.75
N PRO A 222 -28.38 0.85 1.07
CA PRO A 222 -28.53 2.23 0.62
C PRO A 222 -28.67 3.25 1.75
N ASP A 223 -28.87 2.80 3.00
CA ASP A 223 -28.94 3.67 4.18
C ASP A 223 -27.56 3.96 4.82
N ASN A 224 -26.47 3.39 4.28
CA ASN A 224 -25.07 3.71 4.62
C ASN A 224 -24.51 4.93 3.86
#